data_AF-A0A8D8FVN1-F1
#
_entry.id   AF-A0A8D8FVN1-F1
#
_cell.length_a   1.000
_cell.length_b   1.000
_cell.length_c   1.000
_cell.angle_alpha   90.00
_cell.angle_beta   90.00
_cell.angle_gamma   90.00
#
_symmetry.space_group_name_H-M   'P 1'
#
loop_
_entity.id
_entity.type
_entity.pdbx_description
1 polymer ?
#
loop_
_entity_poly.entity_id
_entity_poly.type
_entity_poly.pdbx_seq_one_letter_code
_entity_poly.pdbx_strand_id
1 'polypeptide(L)'
;MTHGPPASRKRPQNGTTPATEEHEGPQDSGLPPPPDGGWGWMVVLASFSIHIVTDGMTYSFGIFYDEFLDYFKEGKGYTAWIASILVGVTLCSGPVSSSLVNRYGCRAVTIAGSILASACLALSVFAKSVTMLFLTIGLGTGLGLGLIYLPAIVSVTMYFERLRSLATGIAVCGSGLGTFIFAPLTEILIKRFGWQGALLVISVIVLGCIVFGAMFRPLVAEPAVPEAVPMTTVVGPGSNGKLNGSVKDAEQGLVRSHSFGNSPKIALNSVSI
;
A
#
# COMPACT_ATOMS: atom_id res chain seq x y z
N MET A 1 -83.54 -4.70 -37.63
CA MET A 1 -84.44 -5.41 -36.70
C MET A 1 -84.09 -6.89 -36.73
N THR A 2 -83.37 -7.40 -35.73
CA THR A 2 -83.49 -8.77 -35.20
C THR A 2 -82.78 -8.81 -33.84
N HIS A 3 -83.45 -9.44 -32.87
CA HIS A 3 -83.12 -9.54 -31.46
C HIS A 3 -82.11 -10.67 -31.15
N GLY A 4 -81.35 -10.52 -30.06
CA GLY A 4 -80.66 -11.60 -29.33
C GLY A 4 -80.08 -11.12 -27.98
N PRO A 5 -80.24 -11.85 -26.84
CA PRO A 5 -80.27 -11.31 -25.46
C PRO A 5 -78.94 -11.48 -24.64
N PRO A 6 -78.88 -11.06 -23.34
CA PRO A 6 -77.65 -10.66 -22.66
C PRO A 6 -77.06 -11.64 -21.61
N ALA A 7 -75.84 -11.29 -21.17
CA ALA A 7 -75.22 -11.48 -19.86
C ALA A 7 -74.59 -12.84 -19.46
N SER A 8 -73.25 -12.84 -19.30
CA SER A 8 -72.61 -13.41 -18.10
C SER A 8 -71.26 -12.76 -17.75
N ARG A 9 -71.32 -12.03 -16.63
CA ARG A 9 -70.33 -11.59 -15.62
C ARG A 9 -68.85 -12.08 -15.68
N LYS A 10 -67.95 -11.09 -15.78
CA LYS A 10 -66.58 -10.86 -15.20
C LYS A 10 -65.69 -12.03 -14.73
N ARG A 11 -64.42 -12.01 -15.19
CA ARG A 11 -63.20 -11.89 -14.35
C ARG A 11 -62.02 -11.37 -15.19
N PRO A 12 -61.19 -10.41 -14.72
CA PRO A 12 -60.00 -9.98 -15.44
C PRO A 12 -58.85 -10.96 -15.13
N GLN A 13 -58.14 -11.42 -16.17
CA GLN A 13 -56.90 -12.17 -16.01
C GLN A 13 -55.77 -11.39 -16.67
N ASN A 14 -54.77 -11.11 -15.85
CA ASN A 14 -53.60 -10.27 -16.08
C ASN A 14 -53.00 -10.37 -17.48
N GLY A 15 -52.79 -9.22 -18.12
CA GLY A 15 -51.69 -9.03 -19.06
C GLY A 15 -50.42 -8.57 -18.33
N THR A 16 -49.34 -8.49 -19.11
CA THR A 16 -48.00 -7.89 -18.83
C THR A 16 -46.96 -8.96 -18.49
N THR A 17 -46.10 -9.49 -19.39
CA THR A 17 -44.95 -8.94 -20.17
C THR A 17 -43.72 -9.80 -19.78
N PRO A 18 -42.73 -10.05 -20.67
CA PRO A 18 -41.68 -11.05 -20.46
C PRO A 18 -40.71 -10.65 -19.34
N ALA A 19 -40.12 -11.67 -18.72
CA ALA A 19 -39.10 -11.57 -17.68
C ALA A 19 -38.01 -10.55 -18.04
N THR A 20 -37.88 -9.53 -17.21
CA THR A 20 -36.70 -8.66 -17.17
C THR A 20 -35.64 -9.45 -16.42
N GLU A 21 -34.52 -9.74 -17.09
CA GLU A 21 -33.30 -10.23 -16.45
C GLU A 21 -32.80 -9.12 -15.51
N GLU A 22 -32.97 -9.32 -14.21
CA GLU A 22 -32.30 -8.50 -13.20
C GLU A 22 -30.81 -8.86 -13.23
N HIS A 23 -30.04 -8.09 -13.99
CA HIS A 23 -28.60 -8.00 -13.82
C HIS A 23 -28.33 -7.42 -12.43
N GLU A 24 -28.05 -8.28 -11.45
CA GLU A 24 -27.41 -7.88 -10.18
C GLU A 24 -26.04 -7.26 -10.52
N GLY A 25 -26.02 -5.93 -10.66
CA GLY A 25 -24.78 -5.16 -10.71
C GLY A 25 -24.00 -5.33 -9.40
N PRO A 26 -22.67 -5.21 -9.43
CA PRO A 26 -21.85 -5.33 -8.22
C PRO A 26 -22.35 -4.32 -7.19
N GLN A 27 -22.58 -4.80 -5.96
CA GLN A 27 -23.03 -4.03 -4.82
C GLN A 27 -22.14 -2.80 -4.64
N ASP A 28 -22.78 -1.63 -4.72
CA ASP A 28 -22.19 -0.31 -4.55
C ASP A 28 -21.75 -0.17 -3.09
N SER A 29 -20.53 -0.63 -2.78
CA SER A 29 -19.85 -0.31 -1.54
C SER A 29 -19.75 1.21 -1.48
N GLY A 30 -20.28 1.85 -0.43
CA GLY A 30 -20.37 3.31 -0.25
C GLY A 30 -19.05 4.09 -0.16
N LEU A 31 -18.00 3.61 -0.83
CA LEU A 31 -16.80 4.35 -1.13
C LEU A 31 -17.13 5.37 -2.23
N PRO A 32 -16.70 6.65 -2.11
CA PRO A 32 -16.85 7.58 -3.21
C PRO A 32 -16.18 6.98 -4.46
N PRO A 33 -16.83 7.04 -5.64
CA PRO A 33 -16.30 6.40 -6.84
C PRO A 33 -14.86 6.90 -7.06
N PRO A 34 -13.89 5.99 -7.29
CA PRO A 34 -12.52 6.38 -7.59
C PRO A 34 -12.56 7.40 -8.73
N PRO A 35 -11.85 8.53 -8.62
CA PRO A 35 -11.87 9.55 -9.65
C PRO A 35 -11.13 8.98 -10.86
N ASP A 36 -11.85 8.31 -11.77
CA ASP A 36 -11.37 7.70 -13.02
C ASP A 36 -10.96 8.79 -14.07
N GLY A 37 -10.22 9.80 -13.62
CA GLY A 37 -9.66 10.89 -14.40
C GLY A 37 -9.52 12.19 -13.58
N GLY A 38 -8.36 12.86 -13.69
CA GLY A 38 -8.04 14.10 -12.97
C GLY A 38 -6.67 14.03 -12.31
N TRP A 39 -6.60 14.37 -11.01
CA TRP A 39 -5.36 14.35 -10.23
C TRP A 39 -4.71 12.95 -10.12
N GLY A 40 -5.47 11.87 -10.35
CA GLY A 40 -4.93 10.51 -10.38
C GLY A 40 -3.76 10.33 -11.36
N TRP A 41 -3.78 11.01 -12.51
CA TRP A 41 -2.66 10.97 -13.46
C TRP A 41 -1.40 11.67 -12.94
N MET A 42 -1.55 12.73 -12.12
CA MET A 42 -0.42 13.36 -11.43
C MET A 42 0.16 12.43 -10.36
N VAL A 43 -0.68 11.64 -9.69
CA VAL A 43 -0.23 10.60 -8.74
C VAL A 43 0.51 9.48 -9.47
N VAL A 44 0.04 9.05 -10.65
CA VAL A 44 0.76 8.09 -11.51
C VAL A 44 2.11 8.64 -11.92
N LEU A 45 2.19 9.90 -12.35
CA LEU A 45 3.46 10.54 -12.72
C LEU A 45 4.41 10.63 -11.52
N ALA A 46 3.91 11.02 -10.35
CA ALA A 46 4.72 11.07 -9.12
C ALA A 46 5.22 9.67 -8.73
N SER A 47 4.37 8.65 -8.80
CA SER A 47 4.73 7.26 -8.52
C SER A 47 5.75 6.73 -9.54
N PHE A 48 5.59 7.06 -10.82
CA PHE A 48 6.53 6.75 -11.89
C PHE A 48 7.91 7.38 -11.63
N SER A 49 7.96 8.66 -11.26
CA SER A 49 9.21 9.35 -10.90
C SER A 49 9.85 8.76 -9.66
N ILE A 50 9.06 8.34 -8.67
CA ILE A 50 9.57 7.62 -7.50
C ILE A 50 10.22 6.29 -7.92
N HIS A 51 9.56 5.48 -8.74
CA HIS A 51 10.11 4.20 -9.21
C HIS A 51 11.37 4.38 -10.06
N ILE A 52 11.45 5.44 -10.88
CA ILE A 52 12.68 5.82 -11.59
C ILE A 52 13.84 5.98 -10.61
N VAL A 53 13.62 6.67 -9.49
CA VAL A 53 14.67 6.97 -8.51
C VAL A 53 14.97 5.76 -7.63
N THR A 54 13.96 5.11 -7.05
CA THR A 54 14.15 4.00 -6.11
C THR A 54 14.75 2.79 -6.79
N ASP A 55 14.16 2.34 -7.88
CA ASP A 55 14.56 1.11 -8.56
C ASP A 55 15.76 1.37 -9.45
N GLY A 56 15.82 2.55 -10.09
CA GLY A 56 16.99 2.97 -10.85
C GLY A 56 18.26 3.00 -9.99
N MET A 57 18.19 3.57 -8.79
CA MET A 57 19.31 3.50 -7.82
C MET A 57 19.59 2.06 -7.39
N THR A 58 18.55 1.33 -6.94
CA THR A 58 18.73 -0.01 -6.38
C THR A 58 19.35 -0.98 -7.37
N TYR A 59 18.93 -0.96 -8.64
CA TYR A 59 19.46 -1.85 -9.67
C TYR A 59 20.80 -1.36 -10.24
N SER A 60 21.04 -0.05 -10.29
CA SER A 60 22.35 0.50 -10.67
C SER A 60 23.39 0.39 -9.55
N PHE A 61 22.98 -0.01 -8.34
CA PHE A 61 23.88 -0.18 -7.20
C PHE A 61 24.99 -1.21 -7.46
N GLY A 62 24.75 -2.15 -8.39
CA GLY A 62 25.76 -3.11 -8.84
C GLY A 62 27.02 -2.46 -9.42
N ILE A 63 26.97 -1.21 -9.89
CA ILE A 63 28.14 -0.48 -10.39
C ILE A 63 29.07 -0.05 -9.23
N PHE A 64 28.51 0.24 -8.05
CA PHE A 64 29.31 0.56 -6.86
C PHE A 64 30.06 -0.65 -6.32
N TYR A 65 29.64 -1.86 -6.66
CA TYR A 65 30.25 -3.08 -6.15
C TYR A 65 31.73 -3.20 -6.54
N ASP A 66 32.06 -2.93 -7.80
CA ASP A 66 33.45 -3.01 -8.27
C ASP A 66 34.33 -1.98 -7.55
N GLU A 67 33.82 -0.75 -7.37
CA GLU A 67 34.53 0.31 -6.65
C GLU A 67 34.72 -0.02 -5.15
N PHE A 68 33.73 -0.67 -4.51
CA PHE A 68 33.86 -1.13 -3.14
C PHE A 68 34.86 -2.28 -2.99
N LEU A 69 34.94 -3.18 -3.97
CA LEU A 69 35.96 -4.22 -3.97
C LEU A 69 37.36 -3.61 -4.04
N ASP A 70 37.57 -2.64 -4.92
CA ASP A 70 38.89 -2.01 -5.08
C ASP A 70 39.28 -1.17 -3.86
N TYR A 71 38.32 -0.46 -3.26
CA TYR A 71 38.54 0.40 -2.09
C TYR A 71 38.74 -0.40 -0.80
N PHE A 72 37.85 -1.35 -0.48
CA PHE A 72 37.90 -2.10 0.78
C PHE A 72 38.81 -3.33 0.69
N LYS A 73 39.07 -3.86 -0.51
CA LYS A 73 39.88 -5.07 -0.76
C LYS A 73 39.43 -6.31 0.03
N GLU A 74 38.13 -6.38 0.30
CA GLU A 74 37.47 -7.47 1.01
C GLU A 74 36.98 -8.57 0.06
N GLY A 75 36.53 -9.70 0.62
CA GLY A 75 36.03 -10.82 -0.17
C GLY A 75 34.82 -10.46 -1.04
N LYS A 76 34.82 -10.92 -2.29
CA LYS A 76 33.75 -10.71 -3.29
C LYS A 76 32.34 -11.01 -2.73
N GLY A 77 32.19 -12.17 -2.10
CA GLY A 77 30.92 -12.56 -1.48
C GLY A 77 30.50 -11.63 -0.33
N TYR A 78 31.47 -11.11 0.44
CA TYR A 78 31.21 -10.21 1.55
C TYR A 78 30.67 -8.86 1.07
N THR A 79 31.32 -8.24 0.09
CA THR A 79 30.85 -6.96 -0.49
C THR A 79 29.51 -7.10 -1.22
N ALA A 80 29.22 -8.26 -1.83
CA ALA A 80 27.97 -8.49 -2.55
C ALA A 80 26.74 -8.48 -1.62
N TRP A 81 26.92 -8.79 -0.33
CA TRP A 81 25.84 -8.72 0.65
C TRP A 81 25.24 -7.32 0.79
N ILE A 82 25.97 -6.24 0.48
CA ILE A 82 25.44 -4.88 0.60
C ILE A 82 24.20 -4.71 -0.29
N ALA A 83 24.32 -5.08 -1.57
CA ALA A 83 23.23 -4.98 -2.53
C ALA A 83 22.10 -5.97 -2.21
N SER A 84 22.44 -7.20 -1.81
CA SER A 84 21.44 -8.21 -1.42
C SER A 84 20.62 -7.79 -0.21
N ILE A 85 21.26 -7.22 0.81
CA ILE A 85 20.58 -6.71 2.01
C ILE A 85 19.73 -5.50 1.62
N LEU A 86 20.24 -4.58 0.79
CA LEU A 86 19.48 -3.42 0.32
C LEU A 86 18.15 -3.84 -0.32
N VAL A 87 18.19 -4.75 -1.29
CA VAL A 87 17.00 -5.26 -1.98
C VAL A 87 16.11 -6.06 -1.02
N GLY A 88 16.72 -6.98 -0.25
CA GLY A 88 16.00 -7.84 0.68
C GLY A 88 15.23 -7.03 1.72
N VAL A 89 15.86 -6.03 2.34
CA VAL A 89 15.24 -5.16 3.34
C VAL A 89 14.16 -4.29 2.73
N THR A 90 14.38 -3.75 1.52
CA THR A 90 13.36 -2.98 0.78
C THR A 90 12.07 -3.78 0.64
N LEU A 91 12.17 -5.04 0.21
CA LEU A 91 11.02 -5.93 0.02
C LEU A 91 10.42 -6.41 1.37
N CYS A 92 11.27 -6.78 2.33
CA CYS A 92 10.84 -7.22 3.66
C CYS A 92 10.16 -6.11 4.48
N SER A 93 10.41 -4.84 4.16
CA SER A 93 9.74 -3.71 4.81
C SER A 93 8.26 -3.54 4.44
N GLY A 94 7.75 -4.32 3.47
CA GLY A 94 6.37 -4.22 2.98
C GLY A 94 5.29 -4.21 4.08
N PRO A 95 5.27 -5.16 5.03
CA PRO A 95 4.30 -5.14 6.13
C PRO A 95 4.40 -3.90 7.02
N VAL A 96 5.63 -3.46 7.32
CA VAL A 96 5.88 -2.25 8.13
C VAL A 96 5.38 -1.02 7.39
N SER A 97 5.71 -0.89 6.11
CA SER A 97 5.24 0.21 5.28
C SER A 97 3.72 0.20 5.14
N SER A 98 3.09 -0.97 4.98
CA SER A 98 1.63 -1.09 4.90
C SER A 98 0.94 -0.62 6.18
N SER A 99 1.45 -1.06 7.34
CA SER A 99 0.93 -0.61 8.64
C SER A 99 1.06 0.89 8.84
N LEU A 100 2.21 1.47 8.45
CA LEU A 100 2.43 2.91 8.53
C LEU A 100 1.53 3.70 7.58
N VAL A 101 1.32 3.21 6.36
CA VAL A 101 0.42 3.84 5.38
C VAL A 101 -1.02 3.84 5.88
N ASN A 102 -1.48 2.73 6.47
CA ASN A 102 -2.83 2.66 7.03
C ASN A 102 -3.04 3.65 8.19
N ARG A 103 -2.00 3.98 8.96
CA ARG A 103 -2.11 4.88 10.12
C ARG A 103 -1.84 6.35 9.80
N TYR A 104 -0.88 6.65 8.93
CA TYR A 104 -0.39 8.01 8.66
C TYR A 104 -0.65 8.48 7.21
N GLY A 105 -1.14 7.60 6.34
CA GLY A 105 -1.37 7.87 4.93
C GLY A 105 -0.11 7.81 4.06
N CYS A 106 -0.28 7.69 2.75
CA CYS A 106 0.85 7.54 1.81
C CYS A 106 1.82 8.72 1.86
N ARG A 107 1.32 9.96 1.96
CA ARG A 107 2.14 11.18 1.93
C ARG A 107 3.17 11.23 3.05
N ALA A 108 2.73 11.04 4.29
CA ALA A 108 3.62 11.15 5.45
C ALA A 108 4.69 10.05 5.43
N VAL A 109 4.31 8.83 5.04
CA VAL A 109 5.21 7.68 4.98
C VAL A 109 6.26 7.85 3.89
N THR A 110 5.88 8.30 2.69
CA THR A 110 6.85 8.58 1.62
C THR A 110 7.83 9.68 1.99
N ILE A 111 7.38 10.75 2.64
CA ILE A 111 8.26 11.85 3.08
C ILE A 111 9.23 11.34 4.15
N ALA A 112 8.74 10.61 5.17
CA ALA A 112 9.58 10.06 6.22
C ALA A 112 10.61 9.06 5.65
N GLY A 113 10.19 8.18 4.74
CA GLY A 113 11.07 7.23 4.06
C GLY A 113 12.14 7.91 3.22
N SER A 114 11.79 8.99 2.50
CA SER A 114 12.74 9.77 1.68
C SER A 114 13.81 10.44 2.54
N ILE A 115 13.43 11.02 3.68
CA ILE A 115 14.37 11.62 4.64
C ILE A 115 15.28 10.53 5.23
N LEU A 116 14.71 9.40 5.63
CA LEU A 116 15.48 8.29 6.20
C LEU A 116 16.49 7.72 5.19
N ALA A 117 16.05 7.41 3.97
CA ALA A 117 16.90 6.88 2.91
C ALA A 117 18.03 7.85 2.55
N SER A 118 17.69 9.13 2.38
CA SER A 118 18.68 10.17 2.06
C SER A 118 19.68 10.37 3.19
N ALA A 119 19.23 10.42 4.45
CA ALA A 119 20.12 10.55 5.61
C ALA A 119 21.06 9.34 5.73
N CYS A 120 20.56 8.12 5.52
CA CYS A 120 21.37 6.91 5.55
C CYS A 120 22.39 6.86 4.40
N LEU A 121 22.02 7.29 3.19
CA LEU A 121 22.96 7.44 2.07
C LEU A 121 24.02 8.51 2.37
N ALA A 122 23.64 9.65 2.92
CA ALA A 122 24.60 10.70 3.29
C ALA A 122 25.57 10.22 4.38
N LEU A 123 25.07 9.47 5.38
CA LEU A 123 25.90 8.87 6.43
C LEU A 123 26.87 7.82 5.89
N SER A 124 26.49 7.11 4.82
CA SER A 124 27.35 6.08 4.21
C SER A 124 28.65 6.63 3.63
N VAL A 125 28.71 7.93 3.33
CA VAL A 125 29.94 8.61 2.85
C VAL A 125 31.07 8.53 3.88
N PHE A 126 30.74 8.50 5.17
CA PHE A 126 31.70 8.40 6.26
C PHE A 126 32.09 6.96 6.59
N ALA A 127 31.58 5.97 5.84
CA ALA A 127 31.86 4.57 6.10
C ALA A 127 33.32 4.22 5.81
N LYS A 128 34.03 3.79 6.86
CA LYS A 128 35.42 3.29 6.78
C LYS A 128 35.51 1.76 6.69
N SER A 129 34.36 1.07 6.74
CA SER A 129 34.27 -0.39 6.72
C SER A 129 33.02 -0.85 5.98
N VAL A 130 33.10 -2.00 5.31
CA VAL A 130 31.98 -2.67 4.65
C VAL A 130 30.83 -2.95 5.62
N THR A 131 31.12 -3.28 6.88
CA THR A 131 30.08 -3.50 7.90
C THR A 131 29.23 -2.25 8.14
N MET A 132 29.84 -1.06 8.08
CA MET A 132 29.11 0.19 8.22
C MET A 132 28.19 0.41 7.00
N LEU A 133 28.63 0.02 5.79
CA LEU A 133 27.80 0.06 4.58
C LEU A 133 26.62 -0.92 4.65
N PHE A 134 26.75 -2.08 5.29
CA PHE A 134 25.60 -2.96 5.54
C PHE A 134 24.53 -2.28 6.38
N LEU A 135 24.94 -1.55 7.44
CA LEU A 135 24.00 -0.86 8.31
C LEU A 135 23.39 0.38 7.65
N THR A 136 24.20 1.21 6.98
CA THR A 136 23.72 2.46 6.38
C THR A 136 23.01 2.23 5.06
N ILE A 137 23.63 1.52 4.12
CA ILE A 137 23.04 1.30 2.78
C ILE A 137 22.09 0.10 2.83
N GLY A 138 22.56 -1.06 3.27
CA GLY A 138 21.75 -2.27 3.28
C GLY A 138 20.47 -2.11 4.10
N LEU A 139 20.61 -1.90 5.41
CA LEU A 139 19.48 -1.79 6.33
C LEU A 139 18.81 -0.42 6.30
N GLY A 140 19.56 0.65 6.55
CA GLY A 140 18.99 2.00 6.68
C GLY A 140 18.34 2.50 5.39
N THR A 141 19.10 2.48 4.29
CA THR A 141 18.59 2.93 2.98
C THR A 141 17.55 1.96 2.45
N GLY A 142 17.73 0.64 2.61
CA GLY A 142 16.72 -0.35 2.22
C GLY A 142 15.37 -0.16 2.92
N LEU A 143 15.36 0.08 4.24
CA LEU A 143 14.13 0.40 4.97
C LEU A 143 13.50 1.70 4.44
N GLY A 144 14.31 2.74 4.24
CA GLY A 144 13.82 4.01 3.71
C GLY A 144 13.21 3.89 2.30
N LEU A 145 13.88 3.18 1.39
CA LEU A 145 13.37 2.93 0.04
C LEU A 145 12.09 2.09 0.05
N GLY A 146 11.99 1.10 0.93
CA GLY A 146 10.78 0.30 1.07
C GLY A 146 9.57 1.09 1.58
N LEU A 147 9.80 2.04 2.50
CA LEU A 147 8.80 3.02 2.95
C LEU A 147 8.40 4.02 1.86
N ILE A 148 9.17 4.15 0.77
CA ILE A 148 8.83 5.00 -0.38
C ILE A 148 8.09 4.19 -1.46
N TYR A 149 8.56 2.96 -1.71
CA TYR A 149 8.09 2.07 -2.76
C TYR A 149 6.62 1.68 -2.57
N LEU A 150 6.26 1.15 -1.39
CA LEU A 150 4.89 0.66 -1.17
C LEU A 150 3.84 1.78 -1.27
N PRO A 151 3.98 2.96 -0.62
CA PRO A 151 2.98 4.01 -0.76
C PRO A 151 2.87 4.57 -2.18
N ALA A 152 3.94 4.50 -2.99
CA ALA A 152 3.90 4.89 -4.39
C ALA A 152 2.98 3.97 -5.21
N ILE A 153 3.02 2.66 -4.96
CA ILE A 153 2.09 1.70 -5.59
C ILE A 153 0.68 1.88 -5.03
N VAL A 154 0.53 1.91 -3.70
CA VAL A 154 -0.78 1.98 -3.03
C VAL A 154 -1.51 3.28 -3.37
N SER A 155 -0.81 4.41 -3.49
CA SER A 155 -1.44 5.66 -3.92
C SER A 155 -2.05 5.55 -5.31
N VAL A 156 -1.36 4.94 -6.28
CA VAL A 156 -1.92 4.73 -7.63
C VAL A 156 -3.13 3.80 -7.59
N THR A 157 -3.05 2.71 -6.82
CA THR A 157 -4.15 1.75 -6.75
C THR A 157 -5.38 2.28 -6.01
N MET A 158 -5.24 3.24 -5.11
CA MET A 158 -6.37 3.91 -4.44
C MET A 158 -7.10 4.93 -5.35
N TYR A 159 -6.41 5.49 -6.36
CA TYR A 159 -7.00 6.50 -7.25
C TYR A 159 -7.75 5.90 -8.46
N PHE A 160 -7.44 4.66 -8.84
CA PHE A 160 -8.03 3.98 -9.99
C PHE A 160 -8.57 2.61 -9.58
N GLU A 161 -9.83 2.31 -9.93
CA GLU A 161 -10.37 0.94 -9.84
C GLU A 161 -10.46 0.29 -11.21
N ARG A 162 -11.11 0.93 -12.19
CA ARG A 162 -11.33 0.35 -13.52
C ARG A 162 -10.03 0.21 -14.32
N LEU A 163 -9.11 1.17 -14.17
CA LEU A 163 -7.81 1.19 -14.86
C LEU A 163 -6.62 0.91 -13.92
N ARG A 164 -6.88 0.27 -12.77
CA ARG A 164 -5.87 0.03 -11.72
C ARG A 164 -4.60 -0.65 -12.25
N SER A 165 -4.76 -1.71 -13.03
CA SER A 165 -3.63 -2.49 -13.58
C SER A 165 -2.82 -1.69 -14.59
N LEU A 166 -3.49 -0.93 -15.46
CA LEU A 166 -2.83 -0.06 -16.45
C LEU A 166 -2.07 1.07 -15.75
N ALA A 167 -2.70 1.77 -14.82
CA ALA A 167 -2.08 2.88 -14.09
C ALA A 167 -0.88 2.41 -13.25
N THR A 168 -1.01 1.27 -12.56
CA THR A 168 0.10 0.66 -11.81
C THR A 168 1.21 0.19 -12.74
N GLY A 169 0.87 -0.40 -13.89
CA GLY A 169 1.84 -0.80 -14.91
C GLY A 169 2.63 0.40 -15.45
N ILE A 170 1.97 1.52 -15.71
CA ILE A 170 2.63 2.77 -16.11
C ILE A 170 3.52 3.29 -14.98
N ALA A 171 3.08 3.25 -13.73
CA ALA A 171 3.92 3.69 -12.61
C ALA A 171 5.20 2.83 -12.47
N VAL A 172 5.06 1.50 -12.52
CA VAL A 172 6.17 0.55 -12.33
C VAL A 172 7.08 0.48 -13.57
N CYS A 173 6.62 0.81 -14.78
CA CYS A 173 7.49 0.83 -15.95
C CYS A 173 8.64 1.86 -15.81
N GLY A 174 8.49 2.83 -14.91
CA GLY A 174 9.54 3.77 -14.51
C GLY A 174 10.81 3.09 -14.02
N SER A 175 10.73 1.91 -13.39
CA SER A 175 11.89 1.17 -12.90
C SER A 175 12.89 0.81 -14.02
N GLY A 176 12.37 0.44 -15.20
CA GLY A 176 13.20 0.13 -16.37
C GLY A 176 13.91 1.37 -16.91
N LEU A 177 13.17 2.47 -17.07
CA LEU A 177 13.73 3.75 -17.50
C LEU A 177 14.74 4.30 -16.50
N GLY A 178 14.44 4.18 -15.21
CA GLY A 178 15.33 4.56 -14.12
C GLY A 178 16.65 3.82 -14.18
N THR A 179 16.64 2.51 -14.34
CA THR A 179 17.86 1.70 -14.46
C THR A 179 18.70 2.12 -15.68
N PHE A 180 18.04 2.37 -16.81
CA PHE A 180 18.72 2.82 -18.03
C PHE A 180 19.38 4.20 -17.88
N ILE A 181 18.77 5.12 -17.14
CA ILE A 181 19.33 6.46 -16.88
C ILE A 181 20.39 6.42 -15.77
N PHE A 182 20.12 5.70 -14.68
CA PHE A 182 20.99 5.67 -13.50
C PHE A 182 22.27 4.88 -13.74
N ALA A 183 22.28 3.88 -14.63
CA ALA A 183 23.50 3.13 -14.94
C ALA A 183 24.64 4.03 -15.46
N PRO A 184 24.50 4.76 -16.60
CA PRO A 184 25.54 5.65 -17.08
C PRO A 184 25.75 6.86 -16.15
N LEU A 185 24.69 7.34 -15.48
CA LEU A 185 24.80 8.44 -14.53
C LEU A 185 25.74 8.05 -13.37
N THR A 186 25.51 6.88 -12.77
CA THR A 186 26.31 6.36 -11.66
C THR A 186 27.77 6.17 -12.07
N GLU A 187 28.02 5.62 -13.25
CA GLU A 187 29.38 5.45 -13.78
C GLU A 187 30.11 6.80 -13.95
N ILE A 188 29.45 7.81 -14.52
CA ILE A 188 30.03 9.16 -14.69
C ILE A 188 30.30 9.81 -13.34
N LEU A 189 29.38 9.66 -12.38
CA LEU A 189 29.51 10.21 -11.03
C LEU A 189 30.70 9.58 -10.30
N ILE A 190 30.85 8.25 -10.35
CA ILE A 190 31.96 7.53 -9.74
C ILE A 190 33.29 7.97 -10.37
N LYS A 191 33.37 8.06 -11.70
CA LYS A 191 34.60 8.50 -12.40
C LYS A 191 35.06 9.92 -12.03
N ARG A 192 34.12 10.83 -11.74
CA ARG A 192 34.45 12.24 -11.43
C ARG A 192 34.64 12.52 -9.94
N PHE A 193 33.83 11.90 -9.09
CA PHE A 193 33.74 12.23 -7.65
C PHE A 193 34.02 11.04 -6.72
N GLY A 194 34.31 9.86 -7.28
CA GLY A 194 34.42 8.62 -6.53
C GLY A 194 33.06 8.10 -6.04
N TRP A 195 33.07 6.94 -5.39
CA TRP A 195 31.84 6.35 -4.83
C TRP A 195 31.19 7.23 -3.77
N GLN A 196 32.00 7.91 -2.95
CA GLN A 196 31.52 8.79 -1.88
C GLN A 196 30.71 9.98 -2.42
N GLY A 197 31.27 10.69 -3.41
CA GLY A 197 30.56 11.81 -4.03
C GLY A 197 29.34 11.35 -4.83
N ALA A 198 29.42 10.20 -5.50
CA ALA A 198 28.30 9.60 -6.20
C ALA A 198 27.13 9.29 -5.24
N LEU A 199 27.38 8.66 -4.09
CA LEU A 199 26.36 8.39 -3.07
C LEU A 199 25.74 9.66 -2.51
N LEU A 200 26.53 10.73 -2.34
CA LEU A 200 26.02 12.02 -1.87
C LEU A 200 25.07 12.63 -2.91
N VAL A 201 25.44 12.66 -4.19
CA VAL A 201 24.54 13.16 -5.24
C VAL A 201 23.25 12.34 -5.30
N ILE A 202 23.35 11.02 -5.23
CA ILE A 202 22.17 10.14 -5.20
C ILE A 202 21.32 10.39 -3.96
N SER A 203 21.92 10.65 -2.80
CA SER A 203 21.18 10.99 -1.58
C SER A 203 20.29 12.23 -1.77
N VAL A 204 20.76 13.23 -2.53
CA VAL A 204 20.00 14.44 -2.85
C VAL A 204 18.87 14.12 -3.84
N ILE A 205 19.11 13.26 -4.82
CA ILE A 205 18.08 12.82 -5.76
C ILE A 205 16.96 12.07 -5.03
N VAL A 206 17.32 11.16 -4.11
CA VAL A 206 16.37 10.44 -3.26
C VAL A 206 15.61 11.39 -2.33
N LEU A 207 16.26 12.43 -1.81
CA LEU A 207 15.58 13.47 -1.01
C LEU A 207 14.52 14.21 -1.84
N GLY A 208 14.74 14.37 -3.15
CA GLY A 208 13.77 14.91 -4.09
C GLY A 208 12.43 14.16 -4.13
N CYS A 209 12.40 12.88 -3.71
CA CYS A 209 11.17 12.11 -3.57
C CYS A 209 10.18 12.70 -2.55
N ILE A 210 10.62 13.60 -1.66
CA ILE A 210 9.72 14.37 -0.78
C ILE A 210 8.70 15.17 -1.62
N VAL A 211 9.14 15.77 -2.73
CA VAL A 211 8.27 16.58 -3.60
C VAL A 211 7.21 15.70 -4.26
N PHE A 212 7.62 14.54 -4.76
CA PHE A 212 6.69 13.57 -5.37
C PHE A 212 5.74 12.98 -4.32
N GLY A 213 6.23 12.66 -3.12
CA GLY A 213 5.41 12.21 -2.00
C GLY A 213 4.40 13.26 -1.53
N ALA A 214 4.74 14.55 -1.62
CA ALA A 214 3.82 15.63 -1.30
C ALA A 214 2.63 15.73 -2.30
N MET A 215 2.78 15.20 -3.51
CA MET A 215 1.70 15.15 -4.51
C MET A 215 0.67 14.06 -4.22
N PHE A 216 0.97 13.11 -3.33
CA PHE A 216 0.00 12.13 -2.83
C PHE A 216 -1.00 12.85 -1.93
N ARG A 217 -2.14 13.24 -2.50
CA ARG A 217 -3.20 13.89 -1.73
C ARG A 217 -3.88 12.81 -0.87
N PRO A 218 -4.07 13.02 0.44
CA PRO A 218 -4.74 12.06 1.28
C PRO A 218 -6.19 11.95 0.83
N LEU A 219 -6.54 10.84 0.20
CA LEU A 219 -7.92 10.39 0.13
C LEU A 219 -8.25 9.94 1.54
N VAL A 220 -9.21 10.59 2.19
CA VAL A 220 -9.69 10.16 3.50
C VAL A 220 -10.35 8.81 3.28
N ALA A 221 -9.60 7.73 3.49
CA ALA A 221 -10.18 6.42 3.65
C ALA A 221 -10.89 6.46 5.00
N GLU A 222 -12.22 6.49 4.97
CA GLU A 222 -13.01 6.16 6.14
C GLU A 222 -12.48 4.81 6.66
N PRO A 223 -12.13 4.68 7.95
CA PRO A 223 -11.55 3.45 8.46
C PRO A 223 -12.50 2.31 8.13
N ALA A 224 -12.05 1.38 7.29
CA ALA A 224 -12.77 0.16 7.01
C ALA A 224 -13.09 -0.48 8.36
N VAL A 225 -14.36 -0.41 8.74
CA VAL A 225 -14.90 -1.23 9.83
C VAL A 225 -14.42 -2.64 9.50
N PRO A 226 -13.76 -3.36 10.43
CA PRO A 226 -13.34 -4.72 10.16
C PRO A 226 -14.55 -5.47 9.65
N GLU A 227 -14.51 -5.85 8.38
CA GLU A 227 -15.54 -6.68 7.78
C GLU A 227 -15.57 -7.93 8.66
N ALA A 228 -16.63 -8.03 9.49
CA ALA A 228 -16.87 -9.20 10.26
C ALA A 228 -17.06 -10.30 9.23
N VAL A 229 -16.01 -11.08 8.99
CA VAL A 229 -16.03 -12.25 8.12
C VAL A 229 -17.30 -13.00 8.50
N PRO A 230 -18.33 -13.05 7.63
CA PRO A 230 -19.47 -13.88 7.93
C PRO A 230 -18.90 -15.28 8.04
N MET A 231 -18.92 -15.86 9.24
CA MET A 231 -18.68 -17.28 9.40
C MET A 231 -19.75 -17.94 8.54
N THR A 232 -19.38 -18.32 7.32
CA THR A 232 -20.16 -19.20 6.48
C THR A 232 -20.26 -20.49 7.27
N THR A 233 -21.34 -20.63 8.03
CA THR A 233 -21.78 -21.90 8.57
C THR A 233 -21.89 -22.83 7.39
N VAL A 234 -20.93 -23.74 7.25
CA VAL A 234 -20.98 -24.83 6.28
C VAL A 234 -22.16 -25.71 6.69
N VAL A 235 -23.33 -25.46 6.12
CA VAL A 235 -24.47 -26.38 6.21
C VAL A 235 -24.17 -27.50 5.22
N GLY A 236 -23.60 -28.60 5.73
CA GLY A 236 -23.46 -29.85 4.97
C GLY A 236 -24.83 -30.47 4.65
N PRO A 237 -24.99 -31.15 3.50
CA PRO A 237 -26.27 -31.73 3.13
C PRO A 237 -26.52 -33.03 3.90
N GLY A 238 -27.66 -33.12 4.58
CA GLY A 238 -28.32 -34.39 4.89
C GLY A 238 -27.93 -35.07 6.22
N SER A 239 -28.68 -34.76 7.27
CA SER A 239 -29.09 -35.78 8.24
C SER A 239 -30.36 -35.32 8.95
N ASN A 240 -31.47 -35.99 8.63
CA ASN A 240 -32.73 -35.89 9.36
C ASN A 240 -32.52 -36.41 10.79
N GLY A 241 -32.59 -35.53 11.77
CA GLY A 241 -32.52 -35.90 13.18
C GLY A 241 -33.05 -34.79 14.06
N LYS A 242 -34.22 -35.01 14.65
CA LYS A 242 -34.85 -34.27 15.75
C LYS A 242 -33.84 -33.52 16.63
N LEU A 243 -34.14 -32.27 17.00
CA LEU A 243 -34.02 -31.73 18.37
C LEU A 243 -34.50 -30.26 18.37
N ASN A 244 -35.83 -30.11 18.41
CA ASN A 244 -36.50 -28.89 18.80
C ASN A 244 -36.30 -28.75 20.32
N GLY A 245 -35.43 -27.85 20.79
CA GLY A 245 -35.21 -27.68 22.24
C GLY A 245 -34.09 -26.77 22.72
N SER A 246 -33.09 -26.43 21.89
CA SER A 246 -31.86 -25.77 22.40
C SER A 246 -31.59 -24.36 21.87
N VAL A 247 -32.64 -23.61 21.51
CA VAL A 247 -32.50 -22.20 21.07
C VAL A 247 -32.88 -21.20 22.17
N LYS A 248 -33.65 -21.61 23.18
CA LYS A 248 -34.05 -20.71 24.28
C LYS A 248 -32.99 -20.49 25.36
N ASP A 249 -32.03 -21.41 25.49
CA ASP A 249 -31.01 -21.31 26.55
C ASP A 249 -29.77 -20.50 26.14
N ALA A 250 -29.55 -20.29 24.84
CA ALA A 250 -28.41 -19.50 24.34
C ALA A 250 -28.66 -17.98 24.41
N GLU A 251 -29.91 -17.52 24.30
CA GLU A 251 -30.24 -16.09 24.47
C GLU A 251 -30.08 -15.61 25.92
N GLN A 252 -30.29 -16.49 26.92
CA GLN A 252 -30.18 -16.10 28.33
C GLN A 252 -28.74 -16.02 28.85
N GLY A 253 -27.77 -16.65 28.18
CA GLY A 253 -26.35 -16.58 28.54
C GLY A 253 -25.68 -15.26 28.15
N LEU A 254 -26.15 -14.59 27.10
CA LEU A 254 -25.46 -13.44 26.50
C LEU A 254 -25.86 -12.09 27.13
N VAL A 255 -26.99 -12.03 27.84
CA VAL A 255 -27.43 -10.83 28.58
C VAL A 255 -26.63 -10.63 29.89
N ARG A 256 -25.95 -11.67 30.40
CA ARG A 256 -25.28 -11.63 31.71
C ARG A 256 -23.82 -11.17 31.71
N SER A 257 -23.17 -10.98 30.56
CA SER A 257 -21.75 -10.56 30.50
C SER A 257 -21.52 -9.04 30.41
N HIS A 258 -22.59 -8.22 30.31
CA HIS A 258 -22.49 -6.76 30.25
C HIS A 258 -22.66 -6.05 31.61
N SER A 259 -22.29 -6.69 32.71
CA SER A 259 -22.18 -6.04 34.01
C SER A 259 -20.99 -6.61 34.77
N PHE A 260 -19.90 -5.83 34.82
CA PHE A 260 -18.99 -5.62 35.96
C PHE A 260 -17.63 -5.13 35.46
N GLY A 261 -17.28 -3.89 35.81
CA GLY A 261 -15.97 -3.32 35.49
C GLY A 261 -15.81 -1.87 35.93
N ASN A 262 -16.35 -1.55 37.12
CA ASN A 262 -16.16 -0.29 37.81
C ASN A 262 -14.66 -0.07 38.11
N SER A 263 -14.03 0.96 37.55
CA SER A 263 -12.74 1.49 38.01
C SER A 263 -12.95 2.89 38.60
N PRO A 264 -12.37 3.21 39.76
CA PRO A 264 -12.71 4.42 40.50
C PRO A 264 -12.16 5.69 39.82
N LYS A 265 -13.00 6.73 39.83
CA LYS A 265 -12.66 8.10 39.47
C LYS A 265 -11.55 8.63 40.38
N ILE A 266 -10.39 8.94 39.82
CA ILE A 266 -9.45 9.88 40.42
C ILE A 266 -9.87 11.26 39.93
N ALA A 267 -10.61 11.97 40.78
CA ALA A 267 -10.75 13.42 40.72
C ALA A 267 -9.97 13.98 41.90
N LEU A 268 -9.01 14.87 41.63
CA LEU A 268 -9.00 16.20 42.23
C LEU A 268 -7.86 17.02 41.63
N ASN A 269 -8.30 17.96 40.80
CA ASN A 269 -7.61 19.17 40.45
C ASN A 269 -7.72 20.13 41.66
N SER A 270 -6.62 20.70 42.13
CA SER A 270 -6.65 21.90 42.97
C SER A 270 -5.42 22.75 42.69
N VAL A 271 -5.57 23.63 41.71
CA VAL A 271 -4.84 24.90 41.64
C VAL A 271 -5.73 25.93 42.32
N SER A 272 -5.25 26.53 43.41
CA SER A 272 -5.55 27.91 43.82
C SER A 272 -4.60 28.34 44.94
N ILE A 273 -3.87 29.42 44.63
CA ILE A 273 -3.02 30.30 45.46
C ILE A 273 -1.64 29.74 45.83
#